data_AF-A0AAE2VH74-F1
#
_entry.id   AF-A0AAE2VH74-F1
#
_cell.length_a   1.000
_cell.length_b   1.000
_cell.length_c   1.000
_cell.angle_alpha   90.00
_cell.angle_beta   90.00
_cell.angle_gamma   90.00
#
_symmetry.space_group_name_H-M   'P 1'
#
loop_
_entity.id
_entity.type
_entity.pdbx_description
1 polymer ?
#
loop_
_entity_poly.entity_id
_entity_poly.type
_entity_poly.pdbx_seq_one_letter_code
_entity_poly.pdbx_strand_id
1 'polypeptide(L)'
;MESHIYRIIKNKLTIIIFTIIILIPCVDISLLLMTNTEYHPAYAFFLSGTSVGHASQMILLWFLPLYFLLLCADDSIQDYKTGYHYILISKVGRKKYCLEKIFTSFIISFLTMFLSLILNFLLVQVFFFKGTFKNDLDQIKFPDNSLYTFSMAHPYIAIVLFSIICCIMSGFVGALGSSLSLLFRDKKYAYPASFFIWFVLILKNKSLMFLFQPFTEYGYNVLLPILCLSIFIFLIIISSIVLYEAKYNEN
;
A
#
# COMPACT_ATOMS: atom_id res chain seq x y z
N MET A 1 -13.25 -17.19 5.69
CA MET A 1 -12.98 -15.75 5.52
C MET A 1 -13.60 -14.96 6.68
N GLU A 2 -14.84 -15.26 7.06
CA GLU A 2 -15.56 -14.56 8.14
C GLU A 2 -14.86 -14.63 9.50
N SER A 3 -14.37 -15.80 9.93
CA SER A 3 -13.64 -15.95 11.20
C SER A 3 -12.34 -15.13 11.25
N HIS A 4 -11.73 -14.92 10.09
CA HIS A 4 -10.52 -14.13 9.91
C HIS A 4 -10.79 -12.64 10.07
N ILE A 5 -11.79 -12.15 9.36
CA ILE A 5 -12.23 -10.76 9.42
C ILE A 5 -12.67 -10.43 10.85
N TYR A 6 -13.39 -11.35 11.52
CA TYR A 6 -13.81 -11.16 12.90
C TYR A 6 -12.62 -10.99 13.88
N ARG A 7 -11.55 -11.78 13.73
CA ARG A 7 -10.34 -11.66 14.56
C ARG A 7 -9.66 -10.31 14.36
N ILE A 8 -9.56 -9.87 13.11
CA ILE A 8 -8.93 -8.58 12.75
C ILE A 8 -9.74 -7.42 13.32
N ILE A 9 -11.08 -7.48 13.30
CA ILE A 9 -11.94 -6.43 13.87
C ILE A 9 -11.87 -6.41 15.41
N LYS A 10 -11.67 -7.54 16.07
CA LYS A 10 -11.68 -7.62 17.54
C LYS A 10 -10.33 -7.35 18.20
N ASN A 11 -9.22 -7.48 17.47
CA ASN A 11 -7.89 -7.27 18.02
C ASN A 11 -7.60 -5.77 18.20
N LYS A 12 -7.21 -5.37 19.42
CA LYS A 12 -6.92 -3.96 19.73
C LYS A 12 -5.74 -3.43 18.93
N LEU A 13 -4.71 -4.26 18.71
CA LEU A 13 -3.52 -3.86 17.94
C LEU A 13 -3.88 -3.57 16.49
N THR A 14 -4.68 -4.42 15.85
CA THR A 14 -5.11 -4.24 14.46
C THR A 14 -5.99 -3.01 14.30
N ILE A 15 -6.88 -2.72 15.25
CA ILE A 15 -7.66 -1.46 15.26
C ILE A 15 -6.73 -0.24 15.37
N ILE A 16 -5.73 -0.28 16.26
CA ILE A 16 -4.76 0.82 16.41
C ILE A 16 -4.00 1.04 15.10
N ILE A 17 -3.48 -0.03 14.49
CA ILE A 17 -2.72 0.06 13.23
C ILE A 17 -3.59 0.53 12.07
N PHE A 18 -4.81 0.02 11.96
CA PHE A 18 -5.80 0.50 10.98
C PHE A 18 -6.04 2.00 11.12
N THR A 19 -6.24 2.46 12.35
CA THR A 19 -6.45 3.88 12.66
C THR A 19 -5.22 4.72 12.31
N ILE A 20 -4.01 4.23 12.61
CA ILE A 20 -2.76 4.91 12.24
C ILE A 20 -2.64 5.07 10.72
N ILE A 21 -2.90 4.02 9.94
CA ILE A 21 -2.83 4.08 8.46
C ILE A 21 -3.82 5.11 7.90
N ILE A 22 -5.00 5.22 8.50
CA ILE A 22 -6.02 6.21 8.10
C ILE A 22 -5.60 7.64 8.48
N LEU A 23 -5.00 7.83 9.65
CA LEU A 23 -4.67 9.16 10.15
C LEU A 23 -3.40 9.76 9.54
N ILE A 24 -2.41 8.95 9.13
CA ILE A 24 -1.14 9.50 8.61
C ILE A 24 -1.36 10.46 7.43
N PRO A 25 -2.17 10.14 6.39
CA PRO A 25 -2.45 11.10 5.33
C PRO A 25 -3.14 12.38 5.80
N CYS A 26 -3.91 12.33 6.89
CA CYS A 26 -4.56 13.52 7.45
C CYS A 26 -3.57 14.46 8.15
N VAL A 27 -2.46 13.93 8.69
CA VAL A 27 -1.39 14.76 9.27
C VAL A 27 -0.76 15.65 8.19
N ASP A 28 -0.72 15.18 6.94
CA ASP A 28 -0.19 15.96 5.83
C ASP A 28 -0.97 17.27 5.59
N ILE A 29 -2.31 17.18 5.72
CA ILE A 29 -3.21 18.34 5.63
C ILE A 29 -2.85 19.37 6.71
N SER A 30 -2.62 18.93 7.95
CA SER A 30 -2.23 19.84 9.03
C SER A 30 -0.89 20.53 8.77
N LEU A 31 0.08 19.82 8.18
CA LEU A 31 1.38 20.38 7.82
C LEU A 31 1.24 21.44 6.72
N LEU A 32 0.39 21.19 5.72
CA LEU A 32 0.10 22.16 4.65
C LEU A 32 -0.66 23.39 5.15
N LEU A 33 -1.56 23.23 6.13
CA LEU A 33 -2.24 24.38 6.74
C LEU A 33 -1.27 25.30 7.49
N MET A 34 -0.20 24.75 8.08
CA MET A 34 0.82 25.55 8.78
C MET A 34 1.63 26.47 7.84
N THR A 35 1.67 26.19 6.53
CA THR A 35 2.37 27.07 5.58
C THR A 35 1.53 28.30 5.17
N ASN A 36 0.26 28.39 5.61
CA ASN A 36 -0.67 29.49 5.28
C ASN A 36 -0.84 29.76 3.78
N THR A 37 -0.59 28.76 2.95
CA THR A 37 -0.74 28.83 1.48
C THR A 37 -2.01 28.12 1.05
N GLU A 38 -2.81 28.79 0.22
CA GLU A 38 -4.06 28.24 -0.28
C GLU A 38 -3.82 27.30 -1.47
N TYR A 39 -3.34 26.08 -1.19
CA TYR A 39 -3.11 25.04 -2.17
C TYR A 39 -4.40 24.66 -2.90
N HIS A 40 -4.32 24.45 -4.21
CA HIS A 40 -5.41 23.83 -4.94
C HIS A 40 -5.61 22.39 -4.44
N PRO A 41 -6.85 21.91 -4.20
CA PRO A 41 -7.13 20.62 -3.54
C PRO A 41 -6.38 19.43 -4.16
N ALA A 42 -6.28 19.40 -5.49
CA ALA A 42 -5.55 18.32 -6.16
C ALA A 42 -4.06 18.23 -5.78
N TYR A 43 -3.42 19.36 -5.49
CA TYR A 43 -2.00 19.42 -5.15
C TYR A 43 -1.78 19.26 -3.64
N ALA A 44 -2.78 19.61 -2.81
CA ALA A 44 -2.77 19.31 -1.38
C ALA A 44 -3.11 17.84 -1.05
N PHE A 45 -3.45 17.04 -2.06
CA PHE A 45 -3.71 15.61 -1.89
C PHE A 45 -2.44 14.87 -1.44
N PHE A 46 -2.57 13.94 -0.51
CA PHE A 46 -1.45 13.26 0.14
C PHE A 46 -0.43 12.65 -0.83
N LEU A 47 -0.90 12.02 -1.91
CA LEU A 47 -0.02 11.39 -2.88
C LEU A 47 0.76 12.40 -3.73
N SER A 48 0.24 13.62 -3.89
CA SER A 48 0.90 14.71 -4.63
C SER A 48 2.19 15.18 -3.96
N GLY A 49 2.40 14.86 -2.69
CA GLY A 49 3.66 15.08 -1.99
C GLY A 49 4.07 16.55 -2.01
N THR A 50 3.19 17.46 -1.59
CA THR A 50 3.50 18.91 -1.55
C THR A 50 4.01 19.37 -0.19
N SER A 51 3.84 18.57 0.86
CA SER A 51 4.29 18.91 2.20
C SER A 51 5.82 18.90 2.35
N VAL A 52 6.31 19.71 3.29
CA VAL A 52 7.75 19.87 3.56
C VAL A 52 8.38 18.53 3.90
N GLY A 53 9.35 18.10 3.08
CA GLY A 53 10.11 16.87 3.27
C GLY A 53 9.33 15.58 3.01
N HIS A 54 8.07 15.66 2.57
CA HIS A 54 7.19 14.51 2.28
C HIS A 54 7.16 13.48 3.43
N ALA A 55 7.35 13.92 4.67
CA ALA A 55 7.67 13.04 5.78
C ALA A 55 6.52 12.06 6.09
N SER A 56 5.29 12.55 6.04
CA SER A 56 4.06 11.74 6.21
C SER A 56 3.98 10.63 5.15
N GLN A 57 4.27 10.97 3.89
CA GLN A 57 4.26 10.06 2.75
C GLN A 57 5.36 9.01 2.85
N MET A 58 6.58 9.42 3.21
CA MET A 58 7.69 8.48 3.44
C MET A 58 7.36 7.52 4.59
N ILE A 59 6.87 8.02 5.73
CA ILE A 59 6.54 7.17 6.88
C ILE A 59 5.50 6.11 6.51
N LEU A 60 4.43 6.48 5.82
CA LEU A 60 3.40 5.53 5.43
C LEU A 60 3.88 4.54 4.36
N LEU A 61 4.41 5.06 3.24
CA LEU A 61 4.67 4.24 2.05
C LEU A 61 5.97 3.43 2.19
N TRP A 62 6.99 3.93 2.89
CA TRP A 62 8.24 3.17 3.03
C TRP A 62 8.11 2.04 4.04
N PHE A 63 7.33 2.24 5.11
CA PHE A 63 7.10 1.23 6.15
C PHE A 63 5.81 0.42 5.95
N LEU A 64 5.16 0.57 4.79
CA LEU A 64 3.91 -0.10 4.43
C LEU A 64 3.85 -1.61 4.74
N PRO A 65 4.90 -2.42 4.48
CA PRO A 65 4.88 -3.85 4.79
C PRO A 65 4.73 -4.15 6.28
N LEU A 66 5.34 -3.33 7.15
CA LEU A 66 5.26 -3.52 8.59
C LEU A 66 3.84 -3.23 9.10
N TYR A 67 3.21 -2.18 8.57
CA TYR A 67 1.82 -1.87 8.90
C TYR A 67 0.89 -3.03 8.52
N PHE A 68 1.01 -3.58 7.30
CA PHE A 68 0.14 -4.67 6.88
C PHE A 68 0.43 -6.01 7.57
N LEU A 69 1.69 -6.30 7.91
CA LEU A 69 2.04 -7.44 8.75
C LEU A 69 1.37 -7.37 10.12
N LEU A 70 1.37 -6.20 10.77
CA LEU A 70 0.69 -5.99 12.05
C LEU A 70 -0.83 -5.94 11.93
N LEU A 71 -1.36 -5.59 10.76
CA LEU A 71 -2.80 -5.45 10.51
C LEU A 71 -3.49 -6.79 10.26
N CYS A 72 -2.93 -7.64 9.39
CA CYS A 72 -3.59 -8.88 8.97
C CYS A 72 -2.65 -9.98 8.47
N ALA A 73 -1.42 -9.64 8.06
CA ALA A 73 -0.55 -10.60 7.40
C ALA A 73 0.20 -11.55 8.36
N ASP A 74 0.18 -11.34 9.68
CA ASP A 74 0.79 -12.24 10.67
C ASP A 74 -0.16 -13.32 11.24
N ASP A 75 -1.42 -13.35 10.81
CA ASP A 75 -2.43 -14.30 11.31
C ASP A 75 -2.00 -15.77 11.13
N SER A 76 -1.28 -16.11 10.06
CA SER A 76 -0.78 -17.48 9.82
C SER A 76 0.29 -17.90 10.85
N ILE A 77 1.12 -16.96 11.31
CA ILE A 77 2.08 -17.20 12.40
C ILE A 77 1.32 -17.49 13.70
N GLN A 78 0.25 -16.75 13.97
CA GLN A 78 -0.56 -16.98 15.17
C GLN A 78 -1.27 -18.34 15.13
N ASP A 79 -1.81 -18.74 13.97
CA ASP A 79 -2.43 -20.05 13.81
C ASP A 79 -1.44 -21.19 14.05
N TYR A 80 -0.19 -21.03 13.58
CA TYR A 80 0.85 -22.02 13.80
C TYR A 80 1.24 -22.10 15.28
N LYS A 81 1.46 -20.96 15.94
CA LYS A 81 1.83 -20.91 17.38
C LYS A 81 0.76 -21.46 18.32
N THR A 82 -0.52 -21.33 17.94
CA THR A 82 -1.66 -21.82 18.73
C THR A 82 -2.07 -23.25 18.39
N GLY A 83 -1.49 -23.85 17.34
CA GLY A 83 -1.90 -25.17 16.82
C GLY A 83 -3.23 -25.15 16.04
N TYR A 84 -3.93 -24.02 15.96
CA TYR A 84 -5.17 -23.88 15.20
C TYR A 84 -5.00 -24.18 13.71
N HIS A 85 -3.79 -23.99 13.20
CA HIS A 85 -3.37 -24.35 11.85
C HIS A 85 -3.75 -25.78 11.44
N TYR A 86 -3.48 -26.78 12.29
CA TYR A 86 -3.75 -28.19 11.97
C TYR A 86 -5.25 -28.46 11.81
N ILE A 87 -6.08 -27.84 12.66
CA ILE A 87 -7.54 -27.96 12.61
C ILE A 87 -8.08 -27.35 11.31
N LEU A 88 -7.58 -26.17 10.93
CA LEU A 88 -8.00 -25.50 9.70
C LEU A 88 -7.59 -26.26 8.45
N ILE A 89 -6.35 -26.76 8.40
CA ILE A 89 -5.88 -27.57 7.26
C ILE A 89 -6.70 -28.85 7.12
N SER A 90 -7.00 -29.55 8.23
CA SER A 90 -7.80 -30.77 8.20
C SER A 90 -9.22 -30.54 7.66
N LYS A 91 -9.81 -29.36 7.90
CA LYS A 91 -11.18 -29.03 7.45
C LYS A 91 -11.24 -28.50 6.02
N VAL A 92 -10.30 -27.65 5.63
CA VAL A 92 -10.41 -26.82 4.41
C VAL A 92 -9.45 -27.29 3.31
N GLY A 93 -8.39 -28.00 3.69
CA GLY A 93 -7.28 -28.34 2.81
C GLY A 93 -6.24 -27.23 2.73
N ARG A 94 -4.97 -27.63 2.61
CA ARG A 94 -3.81 -26.75 2.73
C ARG A 94 -3.72 -25.67 1.65
N LYS A 95 -3.88 -26.06 0.37
CA LYS A 95 -3.86 -25.12 -0.76
C LYS A 95 -4.93 -24.03 -0.59
N LYS A 96 -6.14 -24.42 -0.20
CA LYS A 96 -7.25 -23.48 0.01
C LYS A 96 -7.00 -22.58 1.21
N TYR A 97 -6.46 -23.11 2.32
CA TYR A 97 -6.02 -22.30 3.47
C TYR A 97 -4.99 -21.24 3.06
N CYS A 98 -3.94 -21.61 2.33
CA CYS A 98 -2.90 -20.66 1.88
C CYS A 98 -3.48 -19.56 0.98
N LEU A 99 -4.28 -19.93 -0.02
CA LEU A 99 -4.90 -18.96 -0.93
C LEU A 99 -5.86 -18.02 -0.20
N GLU A 100 -6.65 -18.53 0.75
CA GLU A 100 -7.57 -17.73 1.54
C GLU A 100 -6.82 -16.68 2.39
N LYS A 101 -5.70 -17.06 3.02
CA LYS A 101 -4.86 -16.14 3.81
C LYS A 101 -4.25 -15.03 2.96
N ILE A 102 -3.73 -15.39 1.79
CA ILE A 102 -3.11 -14.43 0.86
C ILE A 102 -4.18 -13.48 0.31
N PHE A 103 -5.32 -14.01 -0.14
CA PHE A 103 -6.41 -13.22 -0.71
C PHE A 103 -7.05 -12.30 0.33
N THR A 104 -7.29 -12.79 1.56
CA THR A 104 -7.85 -11.97 2.64
C THR A 104 -6.91 -10.81 2.98
N SER A 105 -5.60 -11.06 3.04
CA SER A 105 -4.62 -10.01 3.30
C SER A 105 -4.56 -8.98 2.16
N PHE A 106 -4.63 -9.42 0.90
CA PHE A 106 -4.74 -8.53 -0.24
C PHE A 106 -5.94 -7.56 -0.11
N ILE A 107 -7.12 -8.10 0.15
CA ILE A 107 -8.36 -7.31 0.22
C ILE A 107 -8.33 -6.34 1.40
N ILE A 108 -7.87 -6.78 2.57
CA ILE A 108 -7.82 -5.92 3.77
C ILE A 108 -6.81 -4.77 3.58
N SER A 109 -5.63 -5.05 3.04
CA SER A 109 -4.62 -4.03 2.76
C SER A 109 -5.08 -3.05 1.68
N PHE A 110 -5.72 -3.56 0.61
CA PHE A 110 -6.31 -2.73 -0.44
C PHE A 110 -7.37 -1.78 0.12
N LEU A 111 -8.35 -2.32 0.87
CA LEU A 111 -9.45 -1.54 1.43
C LEU A 111 -8.97 -0.52 2.46
N THR A 112 -7.98 -0.88 3.27
CA THR A 112 -7.42 0.03 4.28
C THR A 112 -6.75 1.23 3.63
N MET A 113 -5.93 1.02 2.59
CA MET A 113 -5.33 2.13 1.83
C MET A 113 -6.39 2.95 1.10
N PHE A 114 -7.37 2.28 0.49
CA PHE A 114 -8.47 2.95 -0.22
C PHE A 114 -9.27 3.89 0.68
N LEU A 115 -9.65 3.42 1.88
CA LEU A 115 -10.36 4.23 2.87
C LEU A 115 -9.50 5.41 3.35
N SER A 116 -8.20 5.19 3.58
CA SER A 116 -7.26 6.24 3.98
C SER A 116 -7.17 7.35 2.93
N LEU A 117 -7.00 6.98 1.65
CA LEU A 117 -6.91 7.94 0.55
C LEU A 117 -8.25 8.64 0.26
N ILE A 118 -9.39 7.97 0.36
CA ILE A 118 -10.71 8.61 0.23
C ILE A 118 -10.90 9.64 1.34
N LEU A 119 -10.59 9.29 2.58
CA LEU A 119 -10.72 10.21 3.69
C LEU A 119 -9.84 11.45 3.48
N ASN A 120 -8.57 11.24 3.11
CA ASN A 120 -7.66 12.34 2.77
C ASN A 120 -8.23 13.20 1.63
N PHE A 121 -8.72 12.59 0.56
CA PHE A 121 -9.32 13.32 -0.56
C PHE A 121 -10.48 14.21 -0.11
N LEU A 122 -11.44 13.65 0.64
CA LEU A 122 -12.59 14.42 1.15
C LEU A 122 -12.17 15.57 2.05
N LEU A 123 -11.22 15.35 2.97
CA LEU A 123 -10.74 16.39 3.87
C LEU A 123 -10.01 17.50 3.11
N VAL A 124 -9.17 17.16 2.13
CA VAL A 124 -8.48 18.14 1.30
C VAL A 124 -9.47 19.01 0.53
N GLN A 125 -10.56 18.43 0.01
CA GLN A 125 -11.62 19.22 -0.63
C GLN A 125 -12.30 20.19 0.33
N VAL A 126 -12.49 19.81 1.61
CA VAL A 126 -13.11 20.68 2.62
C VAL A 126 -12.17 21.81 3.05
N PHE A 127 -10.92 21.49 3.37
CA PHE A 127 -9.97 22.48 3.91
C PHE A 127 -9.41 23.43 2.84
N PHE A 128 -9.28 22.97 1.59
CA PHE A 128 -8.65 23.72 0.51
C PHE A 128 -9.61 24.11 -0.63
N PHE A 129 -10.93 24.10 -0.40
CA PHE A 129 -11.98 24.25 -1.43
C PHE A 129 -11.76 25.39 -2.45
N LYS A 130 -11.19 26.52 -2.02
CA LYS A 130 -10.95 27.71 -2.88
C LYS A 130 -9.47 27.91 -3.26
N GLY A 131 -8.59 27.01 -2.86
CA GLY A 131 -7.17 27.18 -3.11
C GLY A 131 -6.83 27.13 -4.59
N THR A 132 -5.88 27.96 -4.97
CA THR A 132 -5.44 28.13 -6.37
C THR A 132 -3.95 27.84 -6.56
N PHE A 133 -3.20 27.71 -5.47
CA PHE A 133 -1.76 27.52 -5.54
C PHE A 133 -1.40 26.10 -5.99
N LYS A 134 -0.62 25.99 -7.06
CA LYS A 134 -0.23 24.72 -7.70
C LYS A 134 1.28 24.46 -7.68
N ASN A 135 2.00 25.08 -6.73
CA ASN A 135 3.43 24.86 -6.53
C ASN A 135 4.29 25.06 -7.80
N ASP A 136 3.98 26.10 -8.58
CA ASP A 136 4.63 26.49 -9.85
C ASP A 136 4.66 25.43 -10.97
N LEU A 137 3.93 24.32 -10.82
CA LEU A 137 3.87 23.25 -11.82
C LEU A 137 3.26 23.71 -13.15
N ASP A 138 2.41 24.74 -13.14
CA ASP A 138 1.86 25.35 -14.35
C ASP A 138 2.94 26.00 -15.25
N GLN A 139 4.09 26.39 -14.66
CA GLN A 139 5.20 27.00 -15.40
C GLN A 139 6.12 25.95 -16.04
N ILE A 140 6.11 24.72 -15.50
CA ILE A 140 6.95 23.63 -15.96
C ILE A 140 6.23 22.90 -17.09
N LYS A 141 6.80 22.96 -18.30
CA LYS A 141 6.28 22.25 -19.47
C LYS A 141 7.16 21.07 -19.82
N PHE A 142 6.56 19.88 -19.79
CA PHE A 142 7.12 18.65 -20.35
C PHE A 142 6.35 18.29 -21.62
N PRO A 143 6.64 18.93 -22.77
CA PRO A 143 5.84 18.75 -23.99
C PRO A 143 5.83 17.28 -24.49
N ASP A 144 6.91 16.55 -24.26
CA ASP A 144 7.03 15.14 -24.67
C ASP A 144 6.40 14.16 -23.66
N ASN A 145 5.97 14.62 -22.49
CA ASN A 145 5.34 13.77 -21.48
C ASN A 145 3.81 13.91 -21.52
N SER A 146 3.17 13.03 -22.30
CA SER A 146 1.71 12.96 -22.42
C SER A 146 0.99 12.66 -21.10
N LEU A 147 1.63 11.96 -20.16
CA LEU A 147 1.05 11.68 -18.85
C LEU A 147 1.01 12.94 -17.98
N TYR A 148 2.07 13.75 -18.03
CA TYR A 148 2.13 15.01 -17.30
C TYR A 148 1.09 16.01 -17.82
N THR A 149 1.04 16.20 -19.14
CA THR A 149 0.05 17.11 -19.76
C THR A 149 -1.38 16.67 -19.48
N PHE A 150 -1.66 15.37 -19.54
CA PHE A 150 -2.94 14.80 -19.12
C PHE A 150 -3.23 15.06 -17.65
N SER A 151 -2.25 14.83 -16.76
CA SER A 151 -2.42 15.04 -15.32
C SER A 151 -2.73 16.49 -14.98
N MET A 152 -2.07 17.43 -15.65
CA MET A 152 -2.32 18.87 -15.48
C MET A 152 -3.69 19.29 -16.04
N ALA A 153 -4.13 18.72 -17.16
CA ALA A 153 -5.44 19.01 -17.75
C ALA A 153 -6.60 18.42 -16.91
N HIS A 154 -6.39 17.24 -16.33
CA HIS A 154 -7.40 16.51 -15.57
C HIS A 154 -6.88 16.03 -14.20
N PRO A 155 -6.62 16.96 -13.26
CA PRO A 155 -5.92 16.67 -12.01
C PRO A 155 -6.64 15.65 -11.12
N TYR A 156 -7.98 15.72 -11.05
CA TYR A 156 -8.76 14.76 -10.27
C TYR A 156 -8.77 13.36 -10.87
N ILE A 157 -8.75 13.24 -12.20
CA ILE A 157 -8.68 11.94 -12.87
C ILE A 157 -7.31 11.31 -12.60
N ALA A 158 -6.23 12.10 -12.68
CA ALA A 158 -4.90 11.63 -12.35
C ALA A 158 -4.83 11.14 -10.89
N ILE A 159 -5.34 11.92 -9.92
CA ILE A 159 -5.37 11.50 -8.51
C ILE A 159 -6.08 10.16 -8.32
N VAL A 160 -7.24 9.97 -8.96
CA VAL A 160 -7.98 8.71 -8.87
C VAL A 160 -7.18 7.55 -9.45
N LEU A 161 -6.56 7.71 -10.62
CA LEU A 161 -5.75 6.67 -11.25
C LEU A 161 -4.55 6.27 -10.38
N PHE A 162 -3.77 7.25 -9.91
CA PHE A 162 -2.62 6.99 -9.04
C PHE A 162 -3.04 6.41 -7.68
N SER A 163 -4.18 6.82 -7.14
CA SER A 163 -4.75 6.24 -5.91
C SER A 163 -5.12 4.77 -6.08
N ILE A 164 -5.73 4.40 -7.22
CA ILE A 164 -6.07 3.00 -7.52
C ILE A 164 -4.79 2.17 -7.62
N ILE A 165 -3.74 2.67 -8.29
CA ILE A 165 -2.43 2.00 -8.37
C ILE A 165 -1.85 1.81 -6.96
N CYS A 166 -1.87 2.84 -6.12
CA CYS A 166 -1.42 2.76 -4.73
C CYS A 166 -2.19 1.72 -3.91
N CYS A 167 -3.51 1.63 -4.08
CA CYS A 167 -4.34 0.63 -3.41
C CYS A 167 -4.02 -0.81 -3.88
N ILE A 168 -3.88 -1.02 -5.20
CA ILE A 168 -3.53 -2.34 -5.76
C ILE A 168 -2.15 -2.78 -5.24
N MET A 169 -1.17 -1.89 -5.27
CA MET A 169 0.18 -2.17 -4.76
C MET A 169 0.16 -2.46 -3.26
N SER A 170 -0.66 -1.74 -2.49
CA SER A 170 -0.89 -2.02 -1.06
C SER A 170 -1.46 -3.42 -0.84
N GLY A 171 -2.42 -3.85 -1.67
CA GLY A 171 -2.93 -5.21 -1.66
C GLY A 171 -1.83 -6.25 -1.91
N PHE A 172 -0.95 -6.03 -2.89
CA PHE A 172 0.18 -6.92 -3.14
C PHE A 172 1.17 -6.98 -1.97
N VAL A 173 1.44 -5.86 -1.29
CA VAL A 173 2.29 -5.84 -0.10
C VAL A 173 1.67 -6.67 1.04
N GLY A 174 0.36 -6.56 1.25
CA GLY A 174 -0.36 -7.43 2.20
C GLY A 174 -0.23 -8.91 1.84
N ALA A 175 -0.52 -9.25 0.58
CA ALA A 175 -0.39 -10.61 0.05
C ALA A 175 1.03 -11.18 0.22
N LEU A 176 2.05 -10.37 -0.08
CA LEU A 176 3.46 -10.71 0.13
C LEU A 176 3.74 -10.98 1.62
N GLY A 177 3.32 -10.09 2.52
CA GLY A 177 3.47 -10.28 3.95
C GLY A 177 2.84 -11.59 4.44
N SER A 178 1.61 -11.87 4.00
CA SER A 178 0.88 -13.10 4.34
C SER A 178 1.60 -14.36 3.82
N SER A 179 2.14 -14.30 2.59
CA SER A 179 2.92 -15.40 2.01
C SER A 179 4.21 -15.67 2.81
N LEU A 180 4.94 -14.63 3.21
CA LEU A 180 6.17 -14.78 4.00
C LEU A 180 5.88 -15.26 5.43
N SER A 181 4.76 -14.83 6.01
CA SER A 181 4.29 -15.35 7.30
C SER A 181 3.95 -16.84 7.24
N LEU A 182 3.36 -17.32 6.13
CA LEU A 182 3.13 -18.76 5.89
C LEU A 182 4.46 -19.54 5.79
N LEU A 183 5.44 -18.98 5.08
CA LEU A 183 6.75 -19.61 4.87
C LEU A 183 7.57 -19.69 6.17
N PHE A 184 7.77 -18.56 6.84
CA PHE A 184 8.70 -18.47 7.98
C PHE A 184 8.07 -18.91 9.30
N ARG A 185 6.76 -18.77 9.46
CA ARG A 185 6.00 -19.13 10.68
C ARG A 185 6.51 -18.46 11.97
N ASP A 186 7.38 -17.45 11.84
CA ASP A 186 7.84 -16.61 12.94
C ASP A 186 8.03 -15.15 12.51
N LYS A 187 7.69 -14.24 13.42
CA LYS A 187 7.72 -12.79 13.19
C LYS A 187 9.13 -12.29 12.95
N LYS A 188 10.12 -12.89 13.63
CA LYS A 188 11.55 -12.55 13.54
C LYS A 188 12.08 -12.58 12.10
N TYR A 189 11.53 -13.46 11.25
CA TYR A 189 11.98 -13.61 9.87
C TYR A 189 10.99 -13.03 8.86
N ALA A 190 9.68 -13.21 9.08
CA ALA A 190 8.66 -12.69 8.16
C ALA A 190 8.69 -11.16 8.05
N TYR A 191 8.91 -10.45 9.16
CA TYR A 191 8.90 -8.98 9.17
C TYR A 191 10.08 -8.39 8.42
N PRO A 192 11.34 -8.74 8.74
CA PRO A 192 12.48 -8.24 7.98
C PRO A 192 12.43 -8.67 6.51
N ALA A 193 11.99 -9.88 6.18
CA ALA A 193 11.93 -10.34 4.80
C ALA A 193 10.93 -9.52 3.96
N SER A 194 9.72 -9.30 4.49
CA SER A 194 8.69 -8.51 3.79
C SER A 194 9.14 -7.06 3.61
N PHE A 195 9.69 -6.46 4.67
CA PHE A 195 10.22 -5.11 4.62
C PHE A 195 11.38 -5.01 3.64
N PHE A 196 12.34 -5.95 3.66
CA PHE A 196 13.51 -5.94 2.78
C PHE A 196 13.12 -6.00 1.30
N ILE A 197 12.21 -6.91 0.92
CA ILE A 197 11.76 -7.03 -0.47
C ILE A 197 11.14 -5.72 -0.97
N TRP A 198 10.26 -5.12 -0.16
CA TRP A 198 9.64 -3.83 -0.48
C TRP A 198 10.67 -2.70 -0.54
N PHE A 199 11.55 -2.60 0.45
CA PHE A 199 12.51 -1.52 0.58
C PHE A 199 13.55 -1.54 -0.54
N VAL A 200 13.97 -2.72 -1.01
CA VAL A 200 14.82 -2.85 -2.20
C VAL A 200 14.14 -2.29 -3.46
N LEU A 201 12.83 -2.44 -3.60
CA LEU A 201 12.08 -1.84 -4.72
C LEU A 201 11.96 -0.32 -4.60
N ILE A 202 11.98 0.22 -3.38
CA ILE A 202 12.02 1.67 -3.13
C ILE A 202 13.39 2.26 -3.46
N LEU A 203 14.48 1.63 -3.02
CA LEU A 203 15.84 2.20 -3.12
C LEU A 203 16.43 2.17 -4.54
N LYS A 204 15.82 1.44 -5.48
CA LYS A 204 16.28 1.41 -6.87
C LYS A 204 16.14 2.79 -7.52
N ASN A 205 17.06 3.11 -8.43
CA ASN A 205 17.00 4.35 -9.24
C ASN A 205 15.64 4.56 -9.92
N LYS A 206 15.04 3.48 -10.42
CA LYS A 206 13.64 3.45 -10.87
C LYS A 206 12.76 3.02 -9.70
N SER A 207 12.54 3.96 -8.77
CA SER A 207 11.88 3.69 -7.49
C SER A 207 10.41 3.32 -7.69
N LEU A 208 9.94 2.36 -6.90
CA LEU A 208 8.53 2.02 -6.81
C LEU A 208 7.67 3.24 -6.40
N MET A 209 8.23 4.19 -5.65
CA MET A 209 7.50 5.38 -5.18
C MET A 209 6.99 6.26 -6.32
N PHE A 210 7.62 6.23 -7.50
CA PHE A 210 7.17 6.99 -8.66
C PHE A 210 5.77 6.57 -9.15
N LEU A 211 5.34 5.34 -8.83
CA LEU A 211 3.99 4.86 -9.15
C LEU A 211 2.90 5.51 -8.31
N PHE A 212 3.26 6.16 -7.20
CA PHE A 212 2.32 6.70 -6.23
C PHE A 212 2.21 8.21 -6.29
N GLN A 213 3.09 8.88 -7.02
CA GLN A 213 3.07 10.33 -7.12
C GLN A 213 2.32 10.74 -8.40
N PRO A 214 1.24 11.54 -8.33
CA PRO A 214 0.67 12.20 -9.50
C PRO A 214 1.52 13.42 -9.88
N PHE A 215 1.25 14.03 -11.05
CA PHE A 215 1.92 15.24 -11.52
C PHE A 215 3.45 15.12 -11.68
N THR A 216 3.95 13.90 -11.92
CA THR A 216 5.39 13.66 -12.05
C THR A 216 5.93 13.99 -13.43
N GLU A 217 7.21 14.32 -13.48
CA GLU A 217 8.00 14.43 -14.71
C GLU A 217 8.20 13.09 -15.45
N TYR A 218 7.94 11.95 -14.80
CA TYR A 218 8.10 10.62 -15.40
C TYR A 218 6.92 10.26 -16.30
N GLY A 219 7.22 9.83 -17.53
CA GLY A 219 6.24 9.35 -18.48
C GLY A 219 5.96 7.85 -18.38
N TYR A 220 5.05 7.36 -19.22
CA TYR A 220 4.68 5.94 -19.31
C TYR A 220 5.87 4.99 -19.50
N ASN A 221 6.89 5.43 -20.26
CA ASN A 221 8.10 4.67 -20.53
C ASN A 221 8.90 4.32 -19.27
N VAL A 222 8.72 5.07 -18.19
CA VAL A 222 9.37 4.81 -16.90
C VAL A 222 8.41 4.10 -15.94
N LEU A 223 7.18 4.59 -15.81
CA LEU A 223 6.22 4.07 -14.84
C LEU A 223 5.72 2.67 -15.16
N LEU A 224 5.39 2.37 -16.43
CA LEU A 224 4.87 1.04 -16.80
C LEU A 224 5.88 -0.07 -16.53
N PRO A 225 7.18 0.04 -16.89
CA PRO A 225 8.17 -0.97 -16.51
C PRO A 225 8.31 -1.18 -15.01
N ILE A 226 8.23 -0.11 -14.20
CA ILE A 226 8.30 -0.23 -12.72
C ILE A 226 7.08 -1.00 -12.21
N LEU A 227 5.88 -0.67 -12.69
CA LEU A 227 4.64 -1.34 -12.32
C LEU A 227 4.69 -2.83 -12.70
N CYS A 228 5.03 -3.14 -13.96
CA CYS A 228 5.12 -4.52 -14.43
C CYS A 228 6.17 -5.32 -13.65
N LEU A 229 7.37 -4.77 -13.43
CA LEU A 229 8.43 -5.44 -12.70
C LEU A 229 8.04 -5.72 -11.24
N SER A 230 7.44 -4.74 -10.56
CA SER A 230 7.04 -4.89 -9.17
C SER A 230 5.95 -5.94 -8.98
N ILE A 231 4.90 -5.92 -9.80
CA ILE A 231 3.85 -6.94 -9.80
C ILE A 231 4.42 -8.32 -10.13
N PHE A 232 5.31 -8.41 -11.12
CA PHE A 232 5.95 -9.67 -11.51
C PHE A 232 6.74 -10.28 -10.34
N ILE A 233 7.54 -9.48 -9.64
CA ILE A 233 8.30 -9.93 -8.45
C ILE A 233 7.35 -10.43 -7.36
N PHE A 234 6.29 -9.69 -7.04
CA PHE A 234 5.33 -10.11 -6.03
C PHE A 234 4.63 -11.42 -6.41
N LEU A 235 4.16 -11.53 -7.65
CA LEU A 235 3.50 -12.75 -8.13
C LEU A 235 4.44 -13.96 -8.10
N ILE A 236 5.70 -13.82 -8.52
CA ILE A 236 6.67 -14.92 -8.44
C ILE A 236 6.85 -15.40 -7.01
N ILE A 237 7.07 -14.49 -6.06
CA ILE A 237 7.31 -14.84 -4.66
C ILE A 237 6.08 -15.52 -4.07
N ILE A 238 4.90 -14.91 -4.24
CA ILE A 238 3.63 -15.44 -3.74
C ILE A 238 3.35 -16.82 -4.35
N SER A 239 3.45 -16.98 -5.67
CA SER A 239 3.20 -18.26 -6.34
C SER A 239 4.20 -19.34 -5.93
N SER A 240 5.48 -19.00 -5.81
CA SER A 240 6.52 -19.95 -5.36
C SER A 240 6.24 -20.47 -3.96
N ILE A 241 5.82 -19.59 -3.05
CA ILE A 241 5.44 -19.98 -1.68
C ILE A 241 4.18 -20.84 -1.68
N VAL A 242 3.15 -20.49 -2.45
CA VAL A 242 1.94 -21.30 -2.56
C VAL A 242 2.24 -22.70 -3.09
N LEU A 243 3.15 -22.83 -4.06
CA LEU A 243 3.57 -24.13 -4.59
C LEU A 243 4.39 -24.94 -3.57
N TYR A 244 5.30 -24.28 -2.85
CA TYR A 244 6.08 -24.91 -1.78
C TYR A 244 5.17 -25.40 -0.64
N GLU A 245 4.28 -24.53 -0.16
CA GLU A 245 3.27 -24.88 0.85
C GLU A 245 2.20 -25.83 0.32
N ALA A 246 2.05 -26.03 -0.99
CA ALA A 246 1.19 -27.10 -1.49
C ALA A 246 1.91 -28.47 -1.47
N LYS A 247 3.20 -28.52 -1.85
CA LYS A 247 3.94 -29.79 -2.06
C LYS A 247 4.69 -30.35 -0.85
N TYR A 248 5.31 -29.53 0.01
CA TYR A 248 6.44 -30.00 0.84
C TYR A 248 6.16 -30.33 2.33
N ASN A 249 4.98 -30.07 2.89
CA ASN A 249 4.55 -30.68 4.18
C ASN A 249 3.51 -31.80 3.93
N GLU A 250 3.69 -32.62 2.90
CA GLU A 250 2.96 -33.89 2.75
C GLU A 250 3.55 -35.03 3.61
N ASN A 251 4.66 -34.77 4.31
CA ASN A 251 5.36 -35.72 5.17
C ASN A 251 5.26 -35.34 6.65
#